data_AF-A0A357AUZ3-F1
#
_entry.id   AF-A0A357AUZ3-F1
#
_cell.length_a   1.000
_cell.length_b   1.000
_cell.length_c   1.000
_cell.angle_alpha   90.00
_cell.angle_beta   90.00
_cell.angle_gamma   90.00
#
_symmetry.space_group_name_H-M   'P 1'
#
loop_
_entity.id
_entity.type
_entity.pdbx_description
1 polymer ?
#
loop_
_entity_poly.entity_id
_entity_poly.type
_entity_poly.pdbx_seq_one_letter_code
_entity_poly.pdbx_strand_id
1 'polypeptide(L)'
;MHRIQAIEKLLGIKDVVYELLDWIEHVSDEDFAKYCSLEAPLPEDLLQKLESFHHLSCDFDGHCIEILERLNLLCGSAGTCAE
;
A
#
# COMPACT_ATOMS: atom_id res chain seq x y z
N MET A 1 1.23 -16.82 4.50
CA MET A 1 2.36 -15.87 4.53
C MET A 1 3.27 -16.17 5.72
N HIS A 2 4.57 -16.36 5.51
CA HIS A 2 5.52 -16.52 6.62
C HIS A 2 5.84 -15.16 7.26
N ARG A 3 6.07 -15.12 8.59
CA ARG A 3 6.35 -13.89 9.35
C ARG A 3 7.41 -12.99 8.68
N ILE A 4 8.47 -13.59 8.14
CA ILE A 4 9.56 -12.87 7.48
C ILE A 4 9.06 -12.15 6.22
N GLN A 5 8.28 -12.82 5.37
CA GLN A 5 7.70 -12.23 4.16
C GLN A 5 6.77 -11.06 4.47
N ALA A 6 5.98 -11.16 5.56
CA ALA A 6 5.13 -10.06 5.99
C ALA A 6 5.95 -8.83 6.42
N ILE A 7 7.04 -9.06 7.16
CA ILE A 7 7.96 -7.99 7.57
C ILE A 7 8.61 -7.33 6.36
N GLU A 8 9.11 -8.13 5.41
CA GLU A 8 9.75 -7.61 4.19
C GLU A 8 8.79 -6.75 3.37
N LYS A 9 7.53 -7.18 3.20
CA LYS A 9 6.51 -6.40 2.50
C LYS A 9 6.18 -5.09 3.20
N LEU A 10 5.97 -5.13 4.52
CA LEU A 10 5.70 -3.93 5.31
C LEU A 10 6.87 -2.94 5.28
N LEU A 11 8.11 -3.45 5.33
CA LEU A 11 9.30 -2.63 5.16
C LEU A 11 9.36 -2.00 3.76
N GLY A 12 9.07 -2.77 2.71
CA GLY A 12 9.01 -2.27 1.34
C GLY A 12 7.97 -1.15 1.18
N ILE A 13 6.75 -1.33 1.70
CA ILE A 13 5.71 -0.28 1.68
C ILE A 13 6.22 0.97 2.41
N LYS A 14 6.77 0.78 3.61
CA LYS A 14 7.27 1.87 4.45
C LYS A 14 8.40 2.63 3.74
N ASP A 15 9.33 1.94 3.10
CA ASP A 15 10.45 2.56 2.37
C ASP A 15 9.94 3.37 1.17
N VAL A 16 9.05 2.81 0.34
CA VAL A 16 8.48 3.53 -0.81
C VAL A 16 7.66 4.75 -0.36
N VAL A 17 6.90 4.64 0.73
CA VAL A 17 6.16 5.79 1.29
C VAL A 17 7.12 6.90 1.73
N TYR A 18 8.23 6.56 2.38
CA TYR A 18 9.22 7.57 2.76
C TYR A 18 9.87 8.25 1.56
N GLU A 19 10.16 7.52 0.48
CA GLU A 19 10.70 8.10 -0.74
C GLU A 19 9.68 9.02 -1.44
N LEU A 20 8.39 8.69 -1.41
CA LEU A 20 7.33 9.55 -1.95
C LEU A 20 7.15 10.81 -1.10
N LEU A 21 7.21 10.69 0.23
CA LEU A 21 7.15 11.85 1.13
C LEU A 21 8.34 12.78 0.92
N ASP A 22 9.55 12.23 0.83
CA ASP A 22 10.77 12.99 0.53
C ASP A 22 10.63 13.75 -0.81
N TRP A 23 10.08 13.10 -1.84
CA TRP A 23 9.80 13.79 -3.10
C TRP A 23 8.82 14.95 -2.95
N ILE A 24 7.70 14.75 -2.24
CA ILE A 24 6.70 15.82 -1.99
C ILE A 24 7.32 16.99 -1.22
N GLU A 25 8.23 16.72 -0.28
CA GLU A 25 8.89 17.77 0.52
C GLU A 25 9.87 18.62 -0.29
N HIS A 26 10.41 18.10 -1.40
CA HIS A 26 11.46 18.76 -2.18
C HIS A 26 11.01 19.26 -3.56
N VAL A 27 9.86 18.81 -4.06
CA VAL A 27 9.28 19.32 -5.32
C VAL A 27 8.77 20.76 -5.14
N SER A 28 8.90 21.59 -6.17
CA SER A 28 8.35 22.95 -6.14
C SER A 28 6.82 22.93 -6.20
N ASP A 29 6.15 23.94 -5.63
CA ASP A 29 4.69 24.07 -5.73
C ASP A 29 4.21 24.12 -7.19
N GLU A 30 4.99 24.75 -8.06
CA GLU A 30 4.69 24.87 -9.49
C GLU A 30 4.73 23.50 -10.18
N ASP A 31 5.79 22.73 -9.96
CA ASP A 31 5.94 21.41 -10.57
C ASP A 31 4.95 20.42 -9.97
N PHE A 32 4.72 20.47 -8.66
CA PHE A 32 3.69 19.68 -7.99
C PHE A 32 2.31 19.92 -8.62
N ALA A 33 1.94 21.19 -8.82
CA ALA A 33 0.68 21.55 -9.46
C ALA A 33 0.58 21.00 -10.90
N LYS A 34 1.65 21.12 -11.71
CA LYS A 34 1.71 20.58 -13.08
C LYS A 34 1.54 19.06 -13.11
N TYR A 35 2.18 18.34 -12.20
CA TYR A 35 2.06 16.89 -12.12
C TYR A 35 0.67 16.47 -11.65
N CYS A 36 0.09 17.16 -10.67
CA CYS A 36 -1.27 16.90 -10.21
C CYS A 36 -2.34 17.23 -11.26
N SER A 37 -2.15 18.26 -12.08
CA SER A 37 -3.07 18.61 -13.17
C SER A 37 -2.85 17.78 -14.44
N LEU A 38 -1.83 16.91 -14.46
CA LEU A 38 -1.43 16.11 -15.62
C LEU A 38 -1.05 16.96 -16.85
N GLU A 39 -0.71 18.24 -16.64
CA GLU A 39 -0.19 19.12 -17.68
C GLU A 39 1.20 18.71 -18.14
N ALA A 40 1.94 18.02 -17.27
CA ALA A 40 3.22 17.40 -17.57
C ALA A 40 3.22 15.93 -17.13
N PRO A 41 3.94 15.05 -17.84
CA PRO A 41 4.16 13.68 -17.35
C PRO A 41 4.96 13.72 -16.05
N LEU A 42 4.64 12.81 -15.14
CA LEU A 42 5.44 12.59 -13.94
C LEU A 42 6.83 12.09 -14.34
N PRO A 43 7.88 12.45 -13.58
CA PRO A 43 9.20 11.84 -13.72
C PRO A 43 9.12 10.31 -13.66
N GLU A 44 9.92 9.62 -14.46
CA GLU A 44 9.88 8.15 -14.58
C GLU A 44 10.19 7.46 -13.24
N ASP A 45 11.10 8.01 -12.43
CA ASP A 45 11.43 7.49 -11.11
C ASP A 45 10.25 7.60 -10.13
N LEU A 46 9.51 8.70 -10.20
CA LEU A 46 8.31 8.89 -9.39
C LEU A 46 7.18 7.94 -9.82
N LEU A 47 7.00 7.75 -11.13
CA LEU A 47 6.05 6.77 -11.64
C LEU A 47 6.38 5.35 -11.15
N GLN A 48 7.64 4.94 -11.23
CA GLN A 48 8.08 3.63 -10.74
C GLN A 48 7.82 3.46 -9.24
N LYS A 49 8.03 4.51 -8.42
CA LYS A 49 7.72 4.50 -6.99
C LYS A 49 6.22 4.36 -6.74
N LEU A 50 5.38 5.10 -7.47
CA LEU A 50 3.92 5.03 -7.36
C LEU A 50 3.38 3.65 -7.79
N GLU A 51 3.92 3.08 -8.86
CA GLU A 51 3.60 1.72 -9.30
C GLU A 51 4.02 0.67 -8.26
N SER A 52 5.23 0.81 -7.70
CA SER A 52 5.72 -0.07 -6.63
C SER A 52 4.85 0.02 -5.38
N PHE A 53 4.47 1.23 -4.97
CA PHE A 53 3.55 1.46 -3.86
C PHE A 53 2.20 0.81 -4.11
N HIS A 54 1.63 0.99 -5.30
CA HIS A 54 0.35 0.40 -5.69
C HIS A 54 0.40 -1.14 -5.62
N HIS A 55 1.43 -1.75 -6.21
CA HIS A 55 1.58 -3.20 -6.22
C HIS A 55 1.71 -3.77 -4.80
N LEU A 56 2.58 -3.19 -3.98
CA LEU A 56 2.78 -3.61 -2.59
C LEU A 56 1.50 -3.42 -1.74
N SER A 57 0.76 -2.34 -1.97
CA SER A 57 -0.48 -2.06 -1.26
C SER A 57 -1.59 -3.04 -1.64
N CYS A 58 -1.74 -3.35 -2.93
CA CYS A 58 -2.73 -4.34 -3.38
C CYS A 58 -2.42 -5.75 -2.85
N ASP A 59 -1.15 -6.16 -2.88
CA ASP A 59 -0.74 -7.44 -2.31
C ASP A 59 -1.01 -7.47 -0.80
N PHE A 60 -0.65 -6.41 -0.06
CA PHE A 60 -0.93 -6.32 1.38
C PHE A 60 -2.43 -6.33 1.71
N ASP A 61 -3.25 -5.59 0.97
CA ASP A 61 -4.71 -5.59 1.10
C ASP A 61 -5.29 -7.00 0.89
N GLY A 62 -4.82 -7.72 -0.13
CA GLY A 62 -5.16 -9.13 -0.34
C GLY A 62 -4.88 -10.01 0.88
N HIS A 63 -3.72 -9.87 1.53
CA HIS A 63 -3.42 -10.60 2.78
C HIS A 63 -4.34 -10.19 3.92
N CYS A 64 -4.68 -8.91 4.04
CA CYS A 64 -5.63 -8.44 5.05
C CYS A 64 -7.03 -9.05 4.84
N ILE A 65 -7.52 -9.08 3.59
CA ILE A 65 -8.80 -9.70 3.23
C ILE A 65 -8.79 -11.19 3.60
N GLU A 66 -7.75 -11.95 3.22
CA GLU A 66 -7.64 -13.37 3.58
C GLU A 66 -7.68 -13.60 5.09
N ILE A 67 -7.03 -12.74 5.88
CA ILE A 67 -7.06 -12.82 7.35
C ILE A 67 -8.47 -12.55 7.87
N LEU A 68 -9.14 -11.51 7.36
CA LEU A 68 -10.51 -11.17 7.76
C LEU A 68 -11.50 -12.27 7.40
N GLU A 69 -11.38 -12.91 6.24
CA GLU A 69 -12.19 -14.05 5.84
C GLU A 69 -12.01 -15.25 6.77
N ARG A 70 -10.76 -15.57 7.14
CA ARG A 70 -10.46 -16.64 8.11
C ARG A 70 -11.02 -16.35 9.49
N LEU A 71 -10.90 -15.10 9.94
CA LEU A 71 -11.50 -14.66 11.21
C LEU A 71 -13.03 -14.78 11.16
N ASN A 72 -13.66 -14.37 10.05
CA ASN A 72 -15.10 -14.53 9.85
C ASN A 72 -15.54 -15.99 9.85
N LEU A 73 -14.78 -16.90 9.24
CA LEU A 73 -15.06 -18.35 9.31
C LEU A 73 -14.93 -18.89 10.73
N LEU A 74 -13.91 -18.49 11.49
CA LEU A 74 -13.74 -18.90 12.89
C LEU A 74 -14.86 -18.35 13.78
N CYS A 75 -15.20 -17.07 13.65
CA CYS A 75 -16.27 -16.43 14.43
C CYS A 75 -17.67 -16.91 14.00
N GLY A 76 -17.87 -17.19 12.71
CA GLY A 76 -19.12 -17.72 12.16
C GLY A 76 -19.32 -19.21 12.47
N SER A 77 -18.23 -19.99 12.56
CA SER A 77 -18.26 -21.40 13.02
C SER A 77 -18.42 -21.53 14.54
N ALA A 78 -18.09 -20.48 15.30
CA ALA A 78 -18.47 -20.34 16.71
C ALA A 78 -19.96 -19.99 16.89
N GLY A 79 -20.71 -19.82 15.80
CA GLY A 79 -22.16 -19.59 15.76
C GLY A 79 -23.01 -20.86 15.93
N THR A 80 -22.72 -21.64 16.96
CA THR A 80 -23.77 -22.18 17.85
C THR A 80 -23.50 -21.67 19.26
N CYS A 81 -23.46 -20.35 19.41
CA CYS A 81 -23.90 -19.75 20.66
C CYS A 81 -25.41 -20.01 20.73
N ALA A 82 -25.78 -21.06 21.45
CA ALA A 82 -27.15 -21.38 21.81
C ALA A 82 -27.83 -20.15 22.42
N GLU A 83 -28.96 -19.76 21.84
CA GLU A 83 -30.06 -19.17 22.60
C GLU A 83 -30.97 -20.30 23.11
#